data_AF-A0A6U3T9K3-F1
#
_entry.id   AF-A0A6U3T9K3-F1
#
_cell.length_a   1.000
_cell.length_b   1.000
_cell.length_c   1.000
_cell.angle_alpha   90.00
_cell.angle_beta   90.00
_cell.angle_gamma   90.00
#
_symmetry.space_group_name_H-M   'P 1'
#
loop_
_entity.id
_entity.type
_entity.pdbx_description
1 polymer ?
#
loop_
_entity_poly.entity_id
_entity_poly.type
_entity_poly.pdbx_seq_one_letter_code
_entity_poly.pdbx_strand_id
1 'polypeptide(L)'
;GMDESWVLKRPQKDGGKGVTVLGPNSKELLDTANKLRNDPRFGGKHPKHPDRYIIQKYVNRLLPYHGRKFDLRVYCLVASSVPLVAFYHDGTLRIALPKFDENDFSSQQAHLTNWSAQKTAQGTKKNADQARASFEELASYLEDYVSQNPRLSHIKDPISHVRDQIK
;
A
#
# COMPACT_ATOMS: atom_id res chain seq x y z
N GLY A 1 -19.62 -6.36 5.64
CA GLY A 1 -18.94 -5.11 5.26
C GLY A 1 -18.10 -4.54 6.39
N MET A 2 -18.66 -4.37 7.60
CA MET A 2 -17.92 -3.81 8.75
C MET A 2 -16.89 -4.77 9.34
N ASP A 3 -17.05 -6.06 9.12
CA ASP A 3 -16.13 -7.15 9.43
C ASP A 3 -14.87 -7.17 8.54
N GLU A 4 -14.78 -6.28 7.56
CA GLU A 4 -13.66 -6.15 6.64
C GLU A 4 -12.86 -4.88 6.93
N SER A 5 -11.58 -4.90 6.58
CA SER A 5 -10.71 -3.73 6.65
C SER A 5 -10.86 -2.87 5.38
N TRP A 6 -10.78 -1.55 5.55
CA TRP A 6 -10.96 -0.57 4.48
C TRP A 6 -9.84 0.47 4.48
N VAL A 7 -9.60 1.10 3.34
CA VAL A 7 -8.77 2.30 3.22
C VAL A 7 -9.63 3.46 2.78
N LEU A 8 -9.66 4.50 3.60
CA LEU A 8 -10.23 5.80 3.27
C LEU A 8 -9.13 6.69 2.70
N LYS A 9 -9.37 7.26 1.51
CA LYS A 9 -8.44 8.18 0.85
C LYS A 9 -9.15 9.49 0.52
N ARG A 10 -8.48 10.62 0.83
CA ARG A 10 -8.84 11.95 0.33
C ARG A 10 -8.00 12.26 -0.90
N PRO A 11 -8.53 12.18 -2.12
CA PRO A 11 -7.77 12.33 -3.35
C PRO A 11 -7.28 13.76 -3.59
N GLN A 12 -7.80 14.76 -2.87
CA GLN A 12 -7.37 16.16 -2.96
C GLN A 12 -6.14 16.49 -2.09
N LYS A 13 -5.51 15.47 -1.47
CA LYS A 13 -4.33 15.65 -0.62
C LYS A 13 -3.15 14.84 -1.15
N ASP A 14 -2.00 15.50 -1.24
CA ASP A 14 -0.76 14.89 -1.72
C ASP A 14 0.10 14.26 -0.62
N GLY A 15 1.08 13.47 -1.04
CA GLY A 15 2.13 12.92 -0.19
C GLY A 15 1.67 11.80 0.77
N GLY A 16 0.45 11.29 0.61
CA GLY A 16 -0.14 10.27 1.50
C GLY A 16 -0.88 10.86 2.70
N LYS A 17 -1.02 12.19 2.78
CA LYS A 17 -1.87 12.84 3.77
C LYS A 17 -3.33 12.52 3.49
N GLY A 18 -4.09 12.17 4.51
CA GLY A 18 -5.52 11.83 4.35
C GLY A 18 -5.78 10.41 3.82
N VAL A 19 -4.80 9.52 3.95
CA VAL A 19 -5.01 8.07 3.85
C VAL A 19 -5.12 7.50 5.26
N THR A 20 -6.17 6.73 5.51
CA THR A 20 -6.39 6.06 6.79
C THR A 20 -6.87 4.64 6.55
N VAL A 21 -6.25 3.68 7.22
CA VAL A 21 -6.70 2.29 7.26
C VAL A 21 -7.69 2.16 8.41
N LEU A 22 -8.88 1.65 8.09
CA LEU A 22 -9.96 1.41 9.03
C LEU A 22 -10.01 -0.10 9.29
N GLY A 23 -9.75 -0.49 10.53
CA GLY A 23 -9.78 -1.90 10.93
C GLY A 23 -11.21 -2.46 10.95
N PRO A 24 -11.36 -3.79 10.88
CA PRO A 24 -12.67 -4.43 10.96
C PRO A 24 -13.33 -4.13 12.30
N ASN A 25 -14.61 -3.78 12.27
CA ASN A 25 -15.44 -3.42 13.42
C ASN A 25 -14.87 -2.30 14.29
N SER A 26 -13.91 -1.53 13.79
CA SER A 26 -13.29 -0.45 14.57
C SER A 26 -14.28 0.69 14.76
N LYS A 27 -14.11 1.43 15.87
CA LYS A 27 -14.90 2.63 16.12
C LYS A 27 -14.74 3.65 14.98
N GLU A 28 -13.54 3.79 14.45
CA GLU A 28 -13.23 4.69 13.33
C GLU A 28 -13.97 4.29 12.06
N LEU A 29 -14.10 2.98 11.77
CA LEU A 29 -14.87 2.48 10.64
C LEU A 29 -16.36 2.80 10.81
N LEU A 30 -16.92 2.51 11.97
CA LEU A 30 -18.32 2.79 12.30
C LEU A 30 -18.64 4.28 12.24
N ASP A 31 -17.78 5.12 12.85
CA ASP A 31 -17.91 6.57 12.84
C ASP A 31 -17.81 7.12 11.41
N THR A 32 -16.89 6.58 10.60
CA THR A 32 -16.75 6.96 9.18
C THR A 32 -18.00 6.59 8.40
N ALA A 33 -18.50 5.36 8.54
CA ALA A 33 -19.70 4.90 7.85
C ALA A 33 -20.93 5.71 8.25
N ASN A 34 -21.12 5.99 9.55
CA ASN A 34 -22.21 6.82 10.05
C ASN A 34 -22.13 8.25 9.49
N LYS A 35 -20.93 8.84 9.47
CA LYS A 35 -20.71 10.17 8.87
C LYS A 35 -21.09 10.18 7.39
N LEU A 36 -20.65 9.19 6.62
CA LEU A 36 -20.93 9.13 5.17
C LEU A 36 -22.41 8.83 4.88
N ARG A 37 -23.07 7.99 5.68
CA ARG A 37 -24.50 7.69 5.54
C ARG A 37 -25.37 8.91 5.85
N ASN A 38 -25.01 9.65 6.89
CA ASN A 38 -25.78 10.81 7.35
C ASN A 38 -25.35 12.09 6.64
N ASP A 39 -24.37 12.02 5.74
CA ASP A 39 -23.96 13.15 4.94
C ASP A 39 -25.02 13.37 3.84
N PRO A 40 -25.84 14.44 3.90
CA PRO A 40 -26.86 14.71 2.88
C PRO A 40 -26.25 14.97 1.49
N ARG A 41 -24.93 15.10 1.40
CA ARG A 41 -24.14 15.28 0.18
C ARG A 41 -23.73 13.94 -0.45
N PHE A 42 -23.80 12.83 0.29
CA PHE A 42 -23.55 11.48 -0.23
C PHE A 42 -24.78 11.00 -1.01
N GLY A 43 -24.67 10.93 -2.34
CA GLY A 43 -25.75 10.49 -3.25
C GLY A 43 -26.47 11.60 -4.03
N GLY A 44 -26.12 12.88 -3.82
CA GLY A 44 -26.70 14.02 -4.55
C GLY A 44 -25.80 14.58 -5.66
N LYS A 45 -26.39 15.08 -6.75
CA LYS A 45 -25.74 15.79 -7.87
C LYS A 45 -25.21 17.18 -7.45
N HIS A 46 -24.38 17.27 -6.40
CA HIS A 46 -23.85 18.54 -5.94
C HIS A 46 -22.50 18.86 -6.64
N PRO A 47 -22.41 19.90 -7.48
CA PRO A 47 -21.31 20.03 -8.44
C PRO A 47 -19.97 20.49 -7.83
N LYS A 48 -19.92 20.88 -6.55
CA LYS A 48 -18.73 21.52 -5.96
C LYS A 48 -18.56 21.09 -4.50
N HIS A 49 -17.89 19.98 -4.27
CA HIS A 49 -17.47 19.57 -2.93
C HIS A 49 -15.94 19.56 -2.79
N PRO A 50 -15.40 20.22 -1.75
CA PRO A 50 -13.95 20.31 -1.51
C PRO A 50 -13.35 19.04 -0.88
N ASP A 51 -14.15 18.08 -0.40
CA ASP A 51 -13.62 16.83 0.17
C ASP A 51 -14.32 15.61 -0.45
N ARG A 52 -13.77 15.11 -1.56
CA ARG A 52 -14.14 13.79 -2.11
C ARG A 52 -13.46 12.70 -1.29
N TYR A 53 -14.12 11.55 -1.14
CA TYR A 53 -13.52 10.37 -0.49
C TYR A 53 -13.59 9.17 -1.42
N ILE A 54 -12.55 8.36 -1.38
CA ILE A 54 -12.53 7.01 -1.96
C ILE A 54 -12.43 6.03 -0.81
N ILE A 55 -13.34 5.06 -0.80
CA ILE A 55 -13.26 3.89 0.07
C ILE A 55 -12.87 2.69 -0.80
N GLN A 56 -11.84 1.97 -0.36
CA GLN A 56 -11.33 0.78 -1.05
C GLN A 56 -11.14 -0.32 -0.02
N LYS A 57 -11.52 -1.56 -0.34
CA LYS A 57 -11.22 -2.71 0.53
C LYS A 57 -9.71 -2.79 0.75
N TYR A 58 -9.28 -2.90 2.00
CA TYR A 58 -7.86 -3.04 2.31
C TYR A 58 -7.39 -4.44 1.88
N VAL A 59 -6.21 -4.50 1.26
CA VAL A 59 -5.66 -5.77 0.77
C VAL A 59 -5.04 -6.51 1.96
N ASN A 60 -5.64 -7.63 2.33
CA ASN A 60 -5.18 -8.55 3.38
C ASN A 60 -4.27 -9.65 2.80
N ARG A 61 -3.64 -10.47 3.66
CA ARG A 61 -2.77 -11.60 3.25
C ARG A 61 -1.61 -11.16 2.37
N LEU A 62 -0.97 -10.07 2.76
CA LEU A 62 0.15 -9.49 2.05
C LEU A 62 1.42 -10.30 2.31
N LEU A 63 2.28 -10.42 1.30
CA LEU A 63 3.67 -10.80 1.49
C LEU A 63 4.39 -9.67 2.27
N PRO A 64 4.91 -9.92 3.49
CA PRO A 64 5.77 -8.95 4.16
C PRO A 64 7.20 -9.01 3.59
N TYR A 65 7.98 -7.93 3.73
CA TYR A 65 9.42 -7.93 3.50
C TYR A 65 10.12 -7.85 4.86
N HIS A 66 10.76 -8.93 5.27
CA HIS A 66 11.32 -9.11 6.63
C HIS A 66 10.34 -8.69 7.76
N GLY A 67 9.08 -9.13 7.66
CA GLY A 67 8.04 -8.85 8.67
C GLY A 67 7.52 -7.42 8.67
N ARG A 68 7.79 -6.64 7.61
CA ARG A 68 7.31 -5.27 7.45
C ARG A 68 6.52 -5.11 6.17
N LYS A 69 5.52 -4.23 6.18
CA LYS A 69 4.73 -3.94 4.99
C LYS A 69 5.58 -3.15 4.00
N PHE A 70 5.43 -3.45 2.72
CA PHE A 70 6.07 -2.68 1.67
C PHE A 70 5.12 -2.45 0.48
N ASP A 71 5.49 -1.51 -0.37
CA ASP A 71 4.97 -1.40 -1.73
C ASP A 71 6.11 -1.27 -2.72
N LEU A 72 5.84 -1.58 -3.99
CA LEU A 72 6.79 -1.40 -5.08
C LEU A 72 6.56 -0.03 -5.72
N ARG A 73 7.62 0.77 -5.76
CA ARG A 73 7.72 1.90 -6.70
C ARG A 73 8.41 1.38 -7.94
N VAL A 74 7.71 1.32 -9.06
CA VAL A 74 8.27 1.07 -10.38
C VAL A 74 8.21 2.33 -11.23
N TYR A 75 9.01 2.38 -12.29
CA TYR A 75 9.01 3.50 -13.23
C TYR A 75 8.58 3.01 -14.61
N CYS A 76 7.72 3.79 -15.26
CA CYS A 76 7.27 3.53 -16.62
C CYS A 76 7.41 4.82 -17.44
N LEU A 77 8.10 4.74 -18.57
CA LEU A 77 8.22 5.83 -19.54
C LEU A 77 7.31 5.54 -20.73
N VAL A 78 6.24 6.32 -20.89
CA VAL A 78 5.38 6.27 -22.07
C VAL A 78 5.99 7.17 -23.15
N ALA A 79 6.62 6.57 -24.14
CA ALA A 79 7.29 7.27 -25.24
C ALA A 79 6.33 7.65 -26.37
N SER A 80 5.26 6.89 -26.56
CA SER A 80 4.19 7.18 -27.51
C SER A 80 2.87 6.59 -27.00
N SER A 81 1.76 7.28 -27.23
CA SER A 81 0.42 6.76 -26.94
C SER A 81 -0.25 6.12 -28.17
N VAL A 82 0.17 6.51 -29.38
CA VAL A 82 -0.34 5.98 -30.65
C VAL A 82 0.81 5.89 -31.68
N PRO A 83 1.39 4.71 -31.93
CA PRO A 83 1.13 3.46 -31.21
C PRO A 83 1.58 3.55 -29.75
N LEU A 84 1.01 2.74 -28.86
CA LEU A 84 1.46 2.68 -27.48
C LEU A 84 2.88 2.11 -27.42
N VAL A 85 3.83 2.91 -26.93
CA VAL A 85 5.20 2.50 -26.64
C VAL A 85 5.51 2.91 -25.21
N ALA A 86 5.74 1.93 -24.34
CA ALA A 86 6.06 2.15 -22.94
C ALA A 86 7.27 1.30 -22.52
N PHE A 87 8.18 1.90 -21.75
CA PHE A 87 9.36 1.24 -21.20
C PHE A 87 9.20 1.07 -19.69
N TYR A 88 9.42 -0.14 -19.20
CA TYR A 88 9.40 -0.47 -17.78
C TYR A 88 10.81 -0.45 -17.19
N HIS A 89 10.94 0.03 -15.95
CA HIS A 89 12.17 -0.04 -15.17
C HIS A 89 11.86 -0.43 -13.72
N ASP A 90 12.59 -1.41 -13.21
CA ASP A 90 12.56 -1.81 -11.81
C ASP A 90 12.92 -0.60 -10.94
N GLY A 91 12.07 -0.23 -9.98
CA GLY A 91 12.38 0.87 -9.09
C GLY A 91 12.90 0.36 -7.74
N THR A 92 12.17 0.69 -6.68
CA THR A 92 12.57 0.35 -5.31
C THR A 92 11.37 -0.07 -4.48
N LEU A 93 11.62 -0.84 -3.44
CA LEU A 93 10.67 -1.10 -2.39
C LEU A 93 10.57 0.14 -1.48
N ARG A 94 9.36 0.45 -1.04
CA ARG A 94 9.11 1.42 0.03
C ARG A 94 8.56 0.67 1.22
N ILE A 95 9.37 0.57 2.27
CA ILE A 95 9.14 -0.30 3.41
C ILE A 95 8.65 0.55 4.58
N ALA A 96 7.54 0.14 5.19
CA ALA A 96 7.08 0.70 6.46
C ALA A 96 8.08 0.33 7.57
N LEU A 97 8.43 1.26 8.44
CA LEU A 97 9.43 1.02 9.47
C LEU A 97 8.94 0.15 10.63
N PRO A 98 7.71 0.34 11.15
CA PRO A 98 7.17 -0.55 12.17
C PRO A 98 6.98 -1.98 11.63
N LYS A 99 7.02 -2.96 12.53
CA LYS A 99 6.61 -4.33 12.20
C LYS A 99 5.16 -4.33 11.74
N PHE A 100 4.87 -5.17 10.76
CA PHE A 100 3.54 -5.30 10.21
C PHE A 100 2.85 -6.52 10.81
N ASP A 101 1.65 -6.29 11.33
CA ASP A 101 0.70 -7.33 11.70
C ASP A 101 -0.61 -7.00 10.97
N GLU A 102 -1.15 -7.98 10.24
CA GLU A 102 -2.38 -7.80 9.47
C GLU A 102 -3.64 -7.74 10.34
N ASN A 103 -3.54 -8.14 11.61
CA ASN A 103 -4.63 -8.16 12.57
C ASN A 103 -4.59 -6.97 13.56
N ASP A 104 -3.47 -6.25 13.65
CA ASP A 104 -3.31 -5.10 14.55
C ASP A 104 -3.34 -3.77 13.80
N PHE A 105 -4.52 -3.14 13.80
CA PHE A 105 -4.75 -1.83 13.18
C PHE A 105 -4.47 -0.63 14.12
N SER A 106 -3.90 -0.86 15.31
CA SER A 106 -3.61 0.21 16.27
C SER A 106 -2.59 1.23 15.74
N SER A 107 -1.68 0.80 14.86
CA SER A 107 -0.63 1.64 14.28
C SER A 107 -0.82 1.86 12.79
N GLN A 108 -1.33 3.03 12.40
CA GLN A 108 -1.43 3.42 10.99
C GLN A 108 -0.08 3.38 10.26
N GLN A 109 1.03 3.60 10.97
CA GLN A 109 2.37 3.59 10.40
C GLN A 109 2.84 2.19 9.99
N ALA A 110 2.35 1.13 10.64
CA ALA A 110 2.63 -0.24 10.22
C ALA A 110 1.96 -0.59 8.89
N HIS A 111 0.80 0.03 8.60
CA HIS A 111 0.01 -0.25 7.41
C HIS A 111 0.24 0.70 6.23
N LEU A 112 1.00 1.78 6.41
CA LEU A 112 1.21 2.82 5.41
C LEU A 112 2.70 3.00 5.10
N THR A 113 3.09 2.81 3.85
CA THR A 113 4.48 2.89 3.36
C THR A 113 4.87 4.28 2.84
N ASN A 114 3.91 5.22 2.80
CA ASN A 114 4.16 6.54 2.25
C ASN A 114 5.06 7.38 3.17
N TRP A 115 5.87 8.27 2.56
CA TRP A 115 6.80 9.11 3.30
C TRP A 115 6.12 9.89 4.43
N SER A 116 4.95 10.49 4.19
CA SER A 116 4.27 11.30 5.22
C SER A 116 3.91 10.51 6.47
N ALA A 117 3.52 9.25 6.33
CA ALA A 117 3.23 8.35 7.44
C ALA A 117 4.51 7.89 8.16
N GLN A 118 5.61 7.77 7.44
CA GLN A 118 6.89 7.30 7.97
C GLN A 118 7.79 8.41 8.54
N LYS A 119 7.47 9.69 8.31
CA LYS A 119 8.30 10.84 8.71
C LYS A 119 8.80 10.78 10.15
N THR A 120 7.95 10.42 11.12
CA THR A 120 8.33 10.38 12.53
C THR A 120 9.18 9.15 12.87
N ALA A 121 8.97 8.03 12.16
CA ALA A 121 9.73 6.80 12.36
C ALA A 121 11.12 6.86 11.68
N GLN A 122 11.26 7.64 10.61
CA GLN A 122 12.48 7.79 9.82
C GLN A 122 13.56 8.67 10.45
N GLY A 123 13.38 9.19 11.67
CA GLY A 123 14.19 10.27 12.27
C GLY A 123 15.72 10.07 12.34
N THR A 124 16.25 8.95 11.85
CA THR A 124 17.69 8.68 11.68
C THR A 124 18.02 8.23 10.25
N LYS A 125 19.24 8.48 9.78
CA LYS A 125 19.72 8.00 8.46
C LYS A 125 19.58 6.48 8.32
N LYS A 126 19.91 5.73 9.38
CA LYS A 126 19.74 4.27 9.45
C LYS A 126 18.30 3.84 9.17
N ASN A 127 17.32 4.54 9.75
CA ASN A 127 15.91 4.25 9.50
C ASN A 127 15.51 4.62 8.06
N ALA A 128 16.03 5.71 7.50
CA ALA A 128 15.76 6.06 6.10
C ALA A 128 16.29 5.02 5.10
N ASP A 129 17.45 4.44 5.37
CA ASP A 129 18.04 3.35 4.58
C ASP A 129 17.19 2.08 4.71
N GLN A 130 16.76 1.72 5.93
CA GLN A 130 15.89 0.56 6.18
C GLN A 130 14.46 0.70 5.60
N ALA A 131 14.05 1.90 5.20
CA ALA A 131 12.75 2.17 4.59
C ALA A 131 12.74 1.93 3.07
N ARG A 132 13.86 1.49 2.50
CA ARG A 132 14.02 1.19 1.06
C ARG A 132 14.81 -0.10 0.85
N ALA A 133 14.56 -0.76 -0.27
CA ALA A 133 15.36 -1.86 -0.78
C ALA A 133 15.27 -1.88 -2.31
N SER A 134 16.26 -2.49 -2.97
CA SER A 134 16.28 -2.67 -4.42
C SER A 134 15.50 -3.92 -4.87
N PHE A 135 15.30 -4.07 -6.18
CA PHE A 135 14.69 -5.28 -6.74
C PHE A 135 15.62 -6.51 -6.63
N GLU A 136 16.94 -6.31 -6.60
CA GLU A 136 17.92 -7.38 -6.37
C GLU A 136 17.84 -7.91 -4.93
N GLU A 137 17.69 -7.01 -3.95
CA GLU A 137 17.45 -7.38 -2.55
C GLU A 137 16.12 -8.13 -2.40
N LEU A 138 15.06 -7.65 -3.09
CA LEU A 138 13.79 -8.37 -3.13
C LEU A 138 13.92 -9.74 -3.80
N ALA A 139 14.69 -9.87 -4.88
CA ALA A 139 14.89 -11.15 -5.55
C ALA A 139 15.50 -12.19 -4.60
N SER A 140 16.58 -11.79 -3.91
CA SER A 140 17.24 -12.64 -2.91
C SER A 140 16.26 -13.03 -1.79
N TYR A 141 15.49 -12.06 -1.28
CA TYR A 141 14.48 -12.33 -0.26
C TYR A 141 13.39 -13.31 -0.72
N LEU A 142 12.92 -13.20 -1.97
CA LEU A 142 11.86 -14.04 -2.48
C LEU A 142 12.30 -15.48 -2.69
N GLU A 143 13.55 -15.72 -3.10
CA GLU A 143 14.11 -17.07 -3.19
C GLU A 143 14.08 -17.76 -1.82
N ASP A 144 14.60 -17.08 -0.80
CA ASP A 144 14.57 -17.56 0.58
C ASP A 144 13.13 -17.80 1.05
N TYR A 145 12.24 -16.84 0.78
CA TYR A 145 10.84 -16.92 1.19
C TYR A 145 10.13 -18.12 0.53
N VAL A 146 10.28 -18.32 -0.78
CA VAL A 146 9.65 -19.44 -1.49
C VAL A 146 10.21 -20.77 -1.00
N SER A 147 11.52 -20.87 -0.75
CA SER A 147 12.14 -22.10 -0.24
C SER A 147 11.57 -22.54 1.11
N GLN A 148 11.19 -21.58 1.96
CA GLN A 148 10.63 -21.81 3.29
C GLN A 148 9.10 -22.01 3.29
N ASN A 149 8.44 -21.77 2.16
CA ASN A 149 6.98 -21.81 2.03
C ASN A 149 6.57 -22.84 0.96
N PRO A 150 6.37 -24.13 1.33
CA PRO A 150 6.08 -25.21 0.38
C PRO A 150 4.88 -24.96 -0.54
N ARG A 151 3.90 -24.16 -0.10
CA ARG A 151 2.74 -23.76 -0.91
C ARG A 151 3.11 -22.95 -2.15
N LEU A 152 4.27 -22.28 -2.13
CA LEU A 152 4.78 -21.46 -3.23
C LEU A 152 5.79 -22.20 -4.11
N SER A 153 6.04 -23.49 -3.87
CA SER A 153 7.02 -24.30 -4.62
C SER A 153 6.78 -24.38 -6.13
N HIS A 154 5.58 -24.04 -6.60
CA HIS A 154 5.25 -23.94 -8.02
C HIS A 154 5.83 -22.69 -8.70
N ILE A 155 6.26 -21.69 -7.93
CA ILE A 155 6.89 -20.46 -8.41
C ILE A 155 8.41 -20.72 -8.51
N LYS A 156 8.90 -20.95 -9.74
CA LYS A 156 10.31 -21.29 -9.99
C LYS A 156 11.24 -20.09 -10.12
N ASP A 157 10.69 -18.95 -10.56
CA ASP A 157 11.38 -17.67 -10.67
C ASP A 157 10.52 -16.61 -9.98
N PRO A 158 10.70 -16.40 -8.67
CA PRO A 158 9.84 -15.52 -7.89
C PRO A 158 9.91 -14.06 -8.33
N ILE A 159 11.09 -13.56 -8.72
CA ILE A 159 11.23 -12.15 -9.11
C ILE A 159 10.60 -11.89 -10.47
N SER A 160 10.75 -12.81 -11.44
CA SER A 160 10.05 -12.68 -12.72
C SER A 160 8.54 -12.78 -12.52
N HIS A 161 8.06 -13.68 -11.65
CA HIS A 161 6.64 -13.74 -11.30
C HIS A 161 6.10 -12.39 -10.77
N VAL A 162 6.85 -11.68 -9.92
CA VAL A 162 6.49 -10.34 -9.47
C VAL A 162 6.46 -9.33 -10.62
N ARG A 163 7.48 -9.32 -11.48
CA ARG A 163 7.56 -8.39 -12.63
C ARG A 163 6.41 -8.60 -13.61
N ASP A 164 6.01 -9.84 -13.84
CA ASP A 164 4.93 -10.19 -14.78
C ASP A 164 3.54 -9.80 -14.25
N GLN A 165 3.37 -9.54 -12.96
CA GLN A 165 2.14 -8.96 -12.41
C GLN A 165 2.02 -7.45 -12.63
N ILE A 166 3.10 -6.79 -13.08
CA ILE A 166 3.18 -5.33 -13.24
C ILE A 166 3.16 -4.91 -14.71
N LYS A 167 3.67 -5.78 -15.59
CA LYS A 167 3.70 -5.59 -17.05
C LYS A 167 2.34 -5.92 -17.67
#